data_AF-A0A929EX70-F1
#
_entry.id   AF-A0A929EX70-F1
#
_cell.length_a   1.000
_cell.length_b   1.000
_cell.length_c   1.000
_cell.angle_alpha   90.00
_cell.angle_beta   90.00
_cell.angle_gamma   90.00
#
_symmetry.space_group_name_H-M   'P 1'
#
loop_
_entity.id
_entity.type
_entity.pdbx_description
1 polymer ?
#
loop_
_entity_poly.entity_id
_entity_poly.type
_entity_poly.pdbx_seq_one_letter_code
_entity_poly.pdbx_strand_id
1 'polypeptide(L)'
;MSESNNTVLLVDDHPLLRKGVRQLLELESDIEVVGEAANGADAVVQAAELDPDLILLDLSMKGMDGIETLLALRQAEVSSRIVV
;
A
#
# COMPACT_ATOMS: atom_id res chain seq x y z
N MET A 1 22.92 3.34 -15.03
CA MET A 1 22.34 2.24 -14.24
C MET A 1 21.05 2.81 -13.70
N SER A 2 19.88 2.33 -14.14
CA SER A 2 18.64 2.77 -13.49
C SER A 2 18.63 2.13 -12.11
N GLU A 3 18.70 2.93 -11.06
CA GLU A 3 18.26 2.46 -9.75
C GLU A 3 16.79 2.05 -9.93
N SER A 4 16.51 0.77 -9.75
CA SER A 4 15.13 0.28 -9.73
C SER A 4 14.52 0.71 -8.40
N ASN A 5 13.69 1.75 -8.43
CA ASN A 5 12.93 2.21 -7.26
C ASN A 5 12.00 1.10 -6.78
N ASN A 6 11.97 0.87 -5.47
CA ASN A 6 10.99 0.00 -4.83
C ASN A 6 9.66 0.74 -4.75
N THR A 7 8.65 0.25 -5.46
CA THR A 7 7.34 0.88 -5.52
C THR A 7 6.46 0.45 -4.34
N VAL A 8 5.81 1.42 -3.70
CA VAL A 8 5.03 1.21 -2.48
C VAL A 8 3.60 1.75 -2.64
N LEU A 9 2.62 0.94 -2.26
CA LEU A 9 1.22 1.35 -2.07
C LEU A 9 0.93 1.44 -0.57
N LEU A 10 0.43 2.59 -0.11
CA LEU A 10 0.02 2.80 1.28
C LEU A 10 -1.48 2.55 1.43
N VAL A 11 -1.89 1.73 2.40
CA VAL A 11 -3.28 1.41 2.68
C VAL A 11 -3.57 1.66 4.15
N ASP A 12 -4.27 2.75 4.45
CA ASP A 12 -4.50 3.23 5.82
C ASP A 12 -5.72 4.18 5.82
N ASP A 13 -6.64 4.11 6.78
CA ASP A 13 -7.83 4.96 6.83
C ASP A 13 -7.64 6.29 7.60
N HIS A 14 -6.46 6.52 8.16
CA HIS A 14 -6.05 7.71 8.91
C HIS A 14 -5.17 8.64 8.04
N PRO A 15 -5.74 9.73 7.46
CA PRO A 15 -5.01 10.59 6.51
C PRO A 15 -3.72 11.20 7.05
N LEU A 16 -3.66 11.50 8.35
CA LEU A 16 -2.47 12.08 8.99
C LEU A 16 -1.32 11.08 9.07
N LEU A 17 -1.60 9.82 9.40
CA LEU A 17 -0.59 8.77 9.50
C LEU A 17 -0.06 8.46 8.10
N ARG A 18 -0.96 8.23 7.14
CA ARG A 18 -0.60 7.97 5.74
C ARG A 18 0.29 9.07 5.14
N LYS A 19 -0.05 10.35 5.38
CA LYS A 19 0.79 11.49 4.97
C LYS A 19 2.17 11.47 5.63
N GLY A 20 2.23 11.19 6.93
CA GLY A 20 3.51 11.08 7.65
C GLY A 20 4.40 9.96 7.12
N VAL A 21 3.82 8.79 6.87
CA VAL A 21 4.54 7.64 6.29
C VAL A 21 5.03 7.96 4.88
N ARG A 22 4.19 8.53 4.00
CA ARG A 22 4.62 8.98 2.67
C ARG A 22 5.83 9.91 2.76
N GLN A 23 5.75 10.93 3.61
CA GLN A 23 6.84 11.89 3.78
C GLN A 23 8.14 11.24 4.25
N LEU A 24 8.07 10.22 5.11
CA LEU A 24 9.24 9.48 5.56
C LEU A 24 9.83 8.61 4.44
N LEU A 25 9.00 7.93 3.66
CA LEU A 25 9.44 7.10 2.54
C LEU A 25 10.05 7.93 1.41
N GLU A 26 9.52 9.11 1.13
CA GLU A 26 10.04 10.05 0.12
C GLU A 26 11.42 10.64 0.47
N LEU A 27 11.92 10.46 1.70
CA LEU A 27 13.30 10.82 2.06
C LEU A 27 14.32 9.83 1.52
N GLU A 28 13.90 8.59 1.23
CA GLU A 28 14.74 7.54 0.68
C GLU A 28 14.68 7.58 -0.84
N SER A 29 15.86 7.66 -1.48
CA SER A 29 15.94 7.83 -2.94
C SER A 29 15.57 6.58 -3.75
N ASP A 30 15.52 5.42 -3.09
CA ASP A 30 15.24 4.11 -3.68
C ASP A 30 13.80 3.63 -3.42
N ILE A 31 12.94 4.49 -2.87
CA ILE A 31 11.53 4.17 -2.58
C ILE A 31 10.62 5.18 -3.30
N GLU A 32 9.57 4.66 -3.93
CA GLU A 32 8.57 5.48 -4.63
C GLU A 32 7.17 5.11 -4.18
N VAL A 33 6.43 6.06 -3.59
CA VAL A 33 5.02 5.86 -3.24
C VAL A 33 4.14 6.07 -4.45
N VAL A 34 3.75 4.98 -5.09
CA VAL A 34 2.99 4.97 -6.36
C VAL A 34 1.48 5.13 -6.18
N GLY A 35 0.97 4.90 -4.97
CA GLY A 35 -0.47 5.02 -4.69
C GLY A 35 -0.80 5.12 -3.20
N GLU A 36 -2.04 5.49 -2.93
CA GLU A 36 -2.63 5.57 -1.59
C GLU A 36 -4.09 5.11 -1.64
N ALA A 37 -4.47 4.23 -0.72
CA ALA A 37 -5.84 3.79 -0.53
C ALA A 37 -6.29 4.02 0.92
N ALA A 38 -7.54 4.45 1.09
CA ALA A 38 -8.15 4.69 2.40
C ALA A 38 -9.08 3.54 2.86
N ASN A 39 -9.24 2.53 2.02
CA ASN A 39 -10.04 1.33 2.28
C ASN A 39 -9.52 0.21 1.37
N GLY A 40 -9.86 -1.04 1.69
CA GLY A 40 -9.32 -2.16 0.92
C GLY A 40 -9.92 -2.38 -0.46
N ALA A 41 -11.13 -1.87 -0.75
CA ALA A 41 -11.69 -1.97 -2.11
C ALA A 41 -10.84 -1.15 -3.10
N ASP A 42 -10.52 0.09 -2.72
CA ASP A 42 -9.60 0.93 -3.47
C ASP A 42 -8.18 0.32 -3.49
N ALA A 43 -7.75 -0.31 -2.40
CA ALA A 43 -6.44 -0.97 -2.33
C ALA A 43 -6.31 -2.11 -3.34
N VAL A 44 -7.35 -2.94 -3.51
CA VAL A 44 -7.34 -4.05 -4.47
C VAL A 44 -7.29 -3.53 -5.90
N VAL A 45 -8.09 -2.51 -6.22
CA VAL A 45 -8.08 -1.88 -7.55
C VAL A 45 -6.70 -1.28 -7.84
N GLN A 46 -6.17 -0.47 -6.94
CA GLN A 46 -4.87 0.17 -7.13
C GLN A 46 -3.72 -0.83 -7.16
N ALA A 47 -3.74 -1.89 -6.34
CA ALA A 47 -2.70 -2.90 -6.37
C ALA A 47 -2.66 -3.63 -7.72
N ALA A 48 -3.82 -3.91 -8.33
CA ALA A 48 -3.90 -4.53 -9.64
C ALA A 48 -3.48 -3.59 -10.77
N GLU A 49 -3.77 -2.29 -10.67
CA GLU A 49 -3.42 -1.29 -11.68
C GLU A 49 -1.95 -0.86 -11.62
N LEU A 50 -1.40 -0.73 -10.41
CA LEU A 50 -0.05 -0.19 -10.17
C LEU A 50 1.03 -1.27 -10.05
N ASP A 51 0.65 -2.53 -9.78
CA ASP A 51 1.56 -3.66 -9.54
C ASP A 51 2.76 -3.31 -8.62
N PRO A 52 2.51 -2.81 -7.39
CA PRO A 52 3.58 -2.32 -6.53
C PRO A 52 4.44 -3.48 -5.97
N ASP A 53 5.72 -3.21 -5.71
CA ASP A 53 6.62 -4.18 -5.06
C ASP A 53 6.22 -4.51 -3.62
N LEU A 54 5.64 -3.51 -2.92
CA LEU A 54 5.26 -3.55 -1.53
C LEU A 54 3.92 -2.85 -1.28
N ILE A 55 3.09 -3.44 -0.43
CA ILE A 55 1.91 -2.82 0.15
C ILE A 55 2.15 -2.69 1.65
N LEU A 56 2.02 -1.47 2.18
CA LEU A 56 2.02 -1.20 3.62
C LEU A 56 0.56 -1.05 4.05
N LEU A 57 0.07 -2.00 4.83
CA LEU A 57 -1.35 -2.18 5.14
C LEU A 57 -1.62 -1.99 6.63
N ASP A 58 -2.39 -0.97 6.98
CA ASP A 58 -2.92 -0.82 8.33
C ASP A 58 -3.99 -1.89 8.62
N LEU A 59 -3.82 -2.61 9.73
CA LEU A 59 -4.83 -3.55 10.22
C LEU A 59 -5.94 -2.89 11.03
N SER A 60 -5.73 -1.66 11.51
CA SER A 60 -6.64 -0.97 12.43
C SER A 60 -7.68 -0.08 11.73
N MET A 61 -7.98 -0.35 10.46
CA MET A 61 -8.94 0.41 9.67
C MET A 61 -10.39 0.24 10.17
N LYS A 62 -11.14 1.34 10.26
CA LYS A 62 -12.56 1.32 10.66
C LYS A 62 -13.46 0.96 9.47
N GLY A 63 -14.20 -0.13 9.59
CA GLY A 63 -15.31 -0.48 8.69
C GLY A 63 -15.03 -1.65 7.75
N MET A 64 -13.85 -1.71 7.13
CA MET A 64 -13.37 -2.88 6.40
C MET A 64 -12.09 -3.36 7.07
N ASP A 65 -12.12 -4.58 7.60
CA ASP A 65 -11.05 -5.11 8.45
C ASP A 65 -9.76 -5.20 7.62
N GLY A 66 -8.61 -4.75 8.14
CA GLY A 66 -7.37 -4.85 7.38
C GLY A 66 -7.01 -6.31 7.05
N ILE A 67 -7.52 -7.26 7.83
CA ILE A 67 -7.48 -8.69 7.52
C ILE A 67 -8.32 -9.04 6.30
N GLU A 68 -9.54 -8.51 6.16
CA GLU A 68 -10.37 -8.71 4.97
C GLU A 68 -9.69 -8.12 3.73
N THR A 69 -9.06 -6.96 3.87
CA THR A 69 -8.27 -6.33 2.81
C THR A 69 -7.10 -7.23 2.38
N LEU A 70 -6.34 -7.77 3.34
CA LEU A 70 -5.26 -8.71 3.09
C LEU A 70 -5.76 -9.95 2.33
N LEU A 71 -6.88 -10.52 2.75
CA LEU A 71 -7.49 -11.69 2.09
C LEU A 71 -7.94 -11.35 0.67
N ALA A 72 -8.57 -10.19 0.45
CA ALA A 72 -9.02 -9.75 -0.87
C ALA A 72 -7.83 -9.53 -1.83
N LEU A 73 -6.74 -8.92 -1.36
CA LEU A 73 -5.51 -8.76 -2.14
C LEU A 73 -4.92 -10.12 -2.57
N ARG A 74 -4.92 -11.11 -1.68
CA ARG A 74 -4.46 -12.46 -2.01
C ARG A 74 -5.40 -13.22 -2.95
N GLN A 75 -6.71 -13.04 -2.80
CA GLN A 75 -7.70 -13.62 -3.71
C GLN A 75 -7.63 -13.00 -5.11
N ALA A 76 -7.26 -11.72 -5.20
CA ALA A 76 -7.01 -11.02 -6.45
C ALA A 76 -5.63 -11.35 -7.07
N GLU A 77 -4.91 -12.34 -6.53
CA GLU A 77 -3.60 -12.80 -7.00
C GLU A 77 -2.52 -11.70 -7.03
N VAL A 78 -2.64 -10.70 -6.15
CA VAL A 78 -1.62 -9.64 -6.01
C VAL A 78 -0.30 -10.23 -5.53
N SER A 79 0.75 -10.07 -6.34
CA SER A 79 2.11 -10.58 -6.10
C SER A 79 2.93 -9.75 -5.12
N SER A 80 2.49 -8.53 -4.81
CA SER A 80 3.19 -7.61 -3.91
C SER A 80 3.51 -8.25 -2.56
N ARG A 81 4.67 -7.88 -2.00
CA ARG A 81 4.96 -8.13 -0.59
C ARG A 81 4.01 -7.28 0.24
N ILE A 82 3.49 -7.83 1.35
CA ILE A 82 2.57 -7.08 2.22
C ILE A 82 3.17 -7.03 3.62
N VAL A 83 3.28 -5.82 4.17
CA VAL A 83 3.72 -5.54 5.54
C VAL A 83 2.55 -4.93 6.29
N VAL A 84 2.33 -5.40 7.52
CA VAL A 84 1.24 -5.02 8.44
C VAL A 84 1.80 -4.47 9.74
#